data_AF-A0A4R2LRL3-F1
#
_entry.id   AF-A0A4R2LRL3-F1
#
_cell.length_a   1.000
_cell.length_b   1.000
_cell.length_c   1.000
_cell.angle_alpha   90.00
_cell.angle_beta   90.00
_cell.angle_gamma   90.00
#
_symmetry.space_group_name_H-M   'P 1'
#
loop_
_entity.id
_entity.type
_entity.pdbx_description
1 polymer ?
#
loop_
_entity_poly.entity_id
_entity_poly.type
_entity_poly.pdbx_seq_one_letter_code
_entity_poly.pdbx_strand_id
1 'polypeptide(L)'
;MKRPFILFLFLLTLGHARGQEADARRGTDSVRVYFRQGDSRLDPYFRDNGARVRAFTDHFRTLLRDPSRRILGLRVTAGASPEGSTALNHRLSEQRAEAIRLLVSGYFPYESGWLSTVPKGIDWEGLERLAAGDEYMPYRHEVLDILRHTPEWITQGGVVTDGRKRRLAMLGGGYAWRYMEGRFFPELRASTLHVWYESDRQPAAARDTLYISLPAREPERQRDTVYVPVPAGENTAVNNSFYGTAPAAQDSPLPAPRKPFYMAVKTNLLYDAVVVPNLGLEFYLGRGWSIAGNWMYTWLKNDNRYRYHRVYGGDLEVRRWLSYGRKPLTGHHMGIYGLLLTYDLEWGGKGYLGDRWSYGGGISYGYSAPIGRRLNLDFTLGIGYLDGEYYEYVPQEGHYVWKATKKRRWFGPTKAEVSLVWLIGHGNTNPKKGGKR
;
A
#
# COMPACT_ATOMS: atom_id res chain seq x y z
N MET A 1 56.64 15.70 -2.38
CA MET A 1 57.00 14.27 -2.25
C MET A 1 55.87 13.53 -1.54
N LYS A 2 55.39 12.44 -2.17
CA LYS A 2 54.80 11.23 -1.57
C LYS A 2 53.46 11.32 -0.81
N ARG A 3 52.39 10.97 -1.53
CA ARG A 3 51.31 10.04 -1.08
C ARG A 3 51.94 8.65 -0.75
N PRO A 4 51.17 7.57 -0.48
CA PRO A 4 50.07 7.26 0.48
C PRO A 4 50.32 5.91 1.22
N PHE A 5 49.63 5.57 2.31
CA PHE A 5 49.41 4.17 2.77
C PHE A 5 48.16 4.16 3.68
N ILE A 6 47.00 3.64 3.23
CA ILE A 6 46.52 2.24 3.36
C ILE A 6 45.89 2.01 4.74
N LEU A 7 44.54 1.96 4.83
CA LEU A 7 43.73 0.74 4.68
C LEU A 7 44.02 -0.26 5.81
N PHE A 8 43.37 -0.09 6.97
CA PHE A 8 42.97 -1.18 7.88
C PHE A 8 42.18 -0.60 9.07
N LEU A 9 40.86 -0.49 8.94
CA LEU A 9 39.97 -0.66 10.09
C LEU A 9 38.60 -1.17 9.62
N PHE A 10 38.64 -2.26 8.87
CA PHE A 10 37.47 -3.01 8.41
C PHE A 10 37.29 -4.33 9.18
N LEU A 11 37.88 -4.49 10.38
CA LEU A 11 38.01 -5.82 11.01
C LEU A 11 37.91 -5.90 12.55
N LEU A 12 37.39 -4.89 13.27
CA LEU A 12 37.27 -4.97 14.75
C LEU A 12 35.95 -4.45 15.34
N THR A 13 34.81 -4.76 14.72
CA THR A 13 33.50 -4.81 15.42
C THR A 13 32.69 -6.09 15.13
N LEU A 14 33.31 -7.09 14.49
CA LEU A 14 32.84 -8.47 14.55
C LEU A 14 33.41 -9.12 15.83
N GLY A 15 32.76 -8.82 16.95
CA GLY A 15 33.16 -9.29 18.28
C GLY A 15 31.98 -9.28 19.23
N HIS A 16 31.07 -10.22 19.02
CA HIS A 16 30.12 -10.77 19.99
C HIS A 16 29.39 -9.79 20.94
N ALA A 17 28.35 -9.15 20.41
CA ALA A 17 27.06 -9.19 21.07
C ALA A 17 26.16 -10.08 20.22
N ARG A 18 26.29 -11.41 20.37
CA ARG A 18 25.25 -12.34 19.95
C ARG A 18 24.13 -12.22 20.99
N GLY A 19 23.47 -11.06 20.99
CA GLY A 19 22.10 -11.00 21.45
C GLY A 19 21.35 -11.93 20.52
N GLN A 20 20.92 -13.04 21.06
CA GLN A 20 20.00 -13.94 20.40
C GLN A 20 18.70 -13.13 20.23
N GLU A 21 18.62 -12.30 19.18
CA GLU A 21 17.32 -12.03 18.58
C GLU A 21 16.79 -13.42 18.27
N ALA A 22 15.82 -13.87 19.07
CA ALA A 22 14.98 -14.99 18.68
C ALA A 22 14.50 -14.63 17.28
N ASP A 23 14.96 -15.43 16.31
CA ASP A 23 14.62 -15.35 14.90
C ASP A 23 13.12 -15.64 14.81
N ALA A 24 12.29 -14.66 15.20
CA ALA A 24 10.85 -14.80 15.33
C ALA A 24 10.29 -14.86 13.92
N ARG A 25 10.09 -16.08 13.43
CA ARG A 25 9.66 -16.32 12.05
C ARG A 25 8.17 -16.11 11.96
N ARG A 26 7.73 -15.32 10.98
CA ARG A 26 6.33 -15.00 10.76
C ARG A 26 5.64 -16.08 9.92
N GLY A 27 4.59 -16.68 10.48
CA GLY A 27 3.67 -17.59 9.79
C GLY A 27 2.36 -16.89 9.42
N THR A 28 1.70 -17.39 8.37
CA THR A 28 0.35 -16.98 7.97
C THR A 28 -0.52 -18.21 7.79
N ASP A 29 -1.75 -18.15 8.23
CA ASP A 29 -2.78 -19.15 7.96
C ASP A 29 -4.07 -18.46 7.45
N SER A 30 -4.90 -19.18 6.71
CA SER A 30 -6.17 -18.64 6.22
C SER A 30 -7.26 -19.67 5.98
N VAL A 31 -8.50 -19.23 6.15
CA VAL A 31 -9.69 -19.99 5.74
C VAL A 31 -10.57 -19.15 4.86
N ARG A 32 -11.05 -19.76 3.77
CA ARG A 32 -11.99 -19.16 2.83
C ARG A 32 -13.32 -19.89 2.86
N VAL A 33 -14.41 -19.13 3.01
CA VAL A 33 -15.79 -19.62 2.96
C VAL A 33 -16.54 -18.96 1.82
N TYR A 34 -17.59 -19.62 1.33
CA TYR A 34 -18.37 -19.19 0.18
C TYR A 34 -19.82 -18.90 0.55
N PHE A 35 -20.46 -18.02 -0.21
CA PHE A 35 -21.84 -17.60 -0.02
C PHE A 35 -22.63 -17.78 -1.31
N ARG A 36 -23.93 -18.06 -1.15
CA ARG A 36 -24.87 -18.10 -2.28
C ARG A 36 -25.07 -16.71 -2.88
N GLN A 37 -25.60 -16.67 -4.11
CA GLN A 37 -25.93 -15.40 -4.75
C GLN A 37 -26.95 -14.63 -3.90
N GLY A 38 -26.67 -13.35 -3.63
CA GLY A 38 -27.57 -12.50 -2.85
C GLY A 38 -27.72 -12.82 -1.36
N ASP A 39 -27.03 -13.85 -0.82
CA ASP A 39 -27.09 -14.21 0.60
C ASP A 39 -25.78 -13.82 1.32
N SER A 40 -25.89 -13.45 2.59
CA SER A 40 -24.79 -13.15 3.50
C SER A 40 -24.71 -14.15 4.66
N ARG A 41 -25.67 -15.07 4.79
CA ARG A 41 -25.65 -16.14 5.78
C ARG A 41 -24.67 -17.23 5.40
N LEU A 42 -23.84 -17.62 6.36
CA LEU A 42 -22.91 -18.73 6.20
C LEU A 42 -23.68 -20.05 6.28
N ASP A 43 -23.89 -20.69 5.13
CA ASP A 43 -24.45 -22.05 5.03
C ASP A 43 -23.32 -23.08 5.17
N PRO A 44 -23.28 -23.91 6.25
CA PRO A 44 -22.24 -24.91 6.45
C PRO A 44 -22.24 -26.02 5.38
N TYR A 45 -23.37 -26.26 4.71
CA TYR A 45 -23.50 -27.30 3.69
C TYR A 45 -23.15 -26.81 2.28
N PHE A 46 -23.03 -25.50 2.10
CA PHE A 46 -22.61 -24.92 0.83
C PHE A 46 -21.09 -25.02 0.67
N ARG A 47 -20.64 -25.65 -0.43
CA ARG A 47 -19.22 -25.70 -0.86
C ARG A 47 -18.23 -26.10 0.25
N ASP A 48 -18.63 -27.06 1.09
CA ASP A 48 -17.86 -27.59 2.21
C ASP A 48 -17.48 -26.56 3.28
N ASN A 49 -18.22 -25.46 3.38
CA ASN A 49 -17.98 -24.40 4.37
C ASN A 49 -17.84 -24.96 5.79
N GLY A 50 -18.71 -25.88 6.20
CA GLY A 50 -18.69 -26.49 7.52
C GLY A 50 -17.41 -27.27 7.78
N ALA A 51 -16.91 -28.02 6.80
CA ALA A 51 -15.64 -28.74 6.93
C ALA A 51 -14.44 -27.78 6.98
N ARG A 52 -14.43 -26.74 6.14
CA ARG A 52 -13.38 -25.70 6.09
C ARG A 52 -13.28 -24.94 7.41
N VAL A 53 -14.43 -24.52 7.94
CA VAL A 53 -14.52 -23.82 9.22
C VAL A 53 -14.02 -24.72 10.35
N ARG A 54 -14.49 -25.99 10.42
CA ARG A 54 -14.04 -26.92 11.47
C ARG A 54 -12.54 -27.15 11.43
N ALA A 55 -11.99 -27.49 10.26
CA ALA A 55 -10.57 -27.73 10.07
C ALA A 55 -9.72 -26.52 10.50
N PHE A 56 -10.16 -25.31 10.12
CA PHE A 56 -9.51 -24.08 10.55
C PHE A 56 -9.62 -23.87 12.06
N THR A 57 -10.81 -24.04 12.66
CA THR A 57 -10.97 -23.84 14.11
C THR A 57 -10.14 -24.83 14.93
N ASP A 58 -9.99 -26.08 14.48
CA ASP A 58 -9.18 -27.09 15.16
C ASP A 58 -7.69 -26.78 15.05
N HIS A 59 -7.23 -26.37 13.86
CA HIS A 59 -5.87 -25.90 13.66
C HIS A 59 -5.57 -24.65 14.51
N PHE A 60 -6.52 -23.71 14.53
CA PHE A 60 -6.37 -22.45 15.22
C PHE A 60 -6.37 -22.59 16.75
N ARG A 61 -7.17 -23.51 17.31
CA ARG A 61 -7.06 -23.90 18.73
C ARG A 61 -5.69 -24.46 19.09
N THR A 62 -5.08 -25.19 18.16
CA THR A 62 -3.71 -25.70 18.33
C THR A 62 -2.70 -24.55 18.33
N LEU A 63 -2.90 -23.55 17.46
CA LEU A 63 -2.08 -22.32 17.45
C LEU A 63 -2.18 -21.53 18.75
N LEU A 64 -3.38 -21.36 19.31
CA LEU A 64 -3.60 -20.63 20.55
C LEU A 64 -3.00 -21.31 21.79
N ARG A 65 -2.89 -22.65 21.79
CA ARG A 65 -2.37 -23.43 22.91
C ARG A 65 -0.85 -23.60 22.88
N ASP A 66 -0.19 -23.26 21.77
CA ASP A 66 1.25 -23.39 21.62
C ASP A 66 1.97 -22.16 22.21
N PRO A 67 2.67 -22.28 23.36
CA PRO A 67 3.35 -21.14 23.98
C PRO A 67 4.54 -20.64 23.15
N SER A 68 5.00 -21.40 22.15
CA SER A 68 6.06 -20.99 21.22
C SER A 68 5.53 -20.19 20.02
N ARG A 69 4.23 -19.86 20.01
CA ARG A 69 3.58 -19.09 18.94
C ARG A 69 2.85 -17.88 19.52
N ARG A 70 3.11 -16.71 18.93
CA ARG A 70 2.47 -15.44 19.31
C ARG A 70 1.63 -14.91 18.17
N ILE A 71 0.31 -14.88 18.33
CA ILE A 71 -0.59 -14.32 17.32
C ILE A 71 -0.38 -12.79 17.24
N LEU A 72 -0.17 -12.30 16.02
CA LEU A 72 0.05 -10.89 15.73
C LEU A 72 -1.24 -10.18 15.32
N GLY A 73 -2.15 -10.88 14.65
CA GLY A 73 -3.37 -10.25 14.15
C GLY A 73 -4.26 -11.18 13.34
N LEU A 74 -5.50 -10.74 13.16
CA LEU A 74 -6.55 -11.41 12.40
C LEU A 74 -7.18 -10.42 11.43
N ARG A 75 -7.39 -10.82 10.18
CA ARG A 75 -8.11 -10.00 9.20
C ARG A 75 -9.13 -10.79 8.43
N VAL A 76 -10.37 -10.33 8.46
CA VAL A 76 -11.43 -10.85 7.60
C VAL A 76 -11.55 -9.95 6.38
N THR A 77 -11.45 -10.53 5.20
CA THR A 77 -11.77 -9.87 3.94
C THR A 77 -13.02 -10.50 3.36
N ALA A 78 -13.93 -9.69 2.83
CA ALA A 78 -15.18 -10.20 2.26
C ALA A 78 -15.49 -9.52 0.93
N GLY A 79 -15.88 -10.33 -0.06
CA GLY A 79 -16.20 -9.89 -1.41
C GLY A 79 -17.63 -10.22 -1.81
N ALA A 80 -18.15 -9.41 -2.73
CA ALA A 80 -19.31 -9.71 -3.54
C ALA A 80 -18.90 -9.79 -5.02
N SER A 81 -19.68 -10.54 -5.79
CA SER A 81 -19.57 -10.53 -7.24
C SER A 81 -20.13 -9.21 -7.81
N PRO A 82 -19.76 -8.80 -9.04
CA PRO A 82 -20.25 -7.57 -9.65
C PRO A 82 -21.75 -7.54 -9.98
N GLU A 83 -22.51 -8.60 -9.69
CA GLU A 83 -23.95 -8.70 -9.96
C GLU A 83 -24.77 -7.78 -9.05
N GLY A 84 -25.97 -7.36 -9.44
CA GLY A 84 -26.81 -6.49 -8.60
C GLY A 84 -26.31 -5.04 -8.46
N SER A 85 -26.89 -4.26 -7.54
CA SER A 85 -26.49 -2.88 -7.33
C SER A 85 -25.25 -2.77 -6.45
N THR A 86 -24.46 -1.71 -6.60
CA THR A 86 -23.26 -1.50 -5.76
C THR A 86 -23.61 -1.37 -4.28
N ALA A 87 -24.73 -0.72 -3.96
CA ALA A 87 -25.22 -0.64 -2.58
C ALA A 87 -25.53 -2.02 -1.98
N LEU A 88 -26.12 -2.93 -2.78
CA LEU A 88 -26.35 -4.31 -2.36
C LEU A 88 -25.03 -5.05 -2.14
N ASN A 89 -24.08 -4.93 -3.07
CA ASN A 89 -22.78 -5.59 -2.97
C ASN A 89 -21.95 -5.11 -1.77
N HIS A 90 -21.99 -3.80 -1.47
CA HIS A 90 -21.39 -3.24 -0.27
C HIS A 90 -21.97 -3.90 0.98
N ARG A 91 -23.30 -3.87 1.12
CA ARG A 91 -24.01 -4.47 2.25
C ARG A 91 -23.72 -5.95 2.40
N LEU A 92 -23.72 -6.71 1.30
CA LEU A 92 -23.40 -8.13 1.31
C LEU A 92 -21.97 -8.37 1.79
N SER A 93 -21.00 -7.61 1.30
CA SER A 93 -19.61 -7.76 1.74
C SER A 93 -19.42 -7.45 3.22
N GLU A 94 -20.09 -6.42 3.75
CA GLU A 94 -20.07 -6.08 5.17
C GLU A 94 -20.68 -7.20 6.03
N GLN A 95 -21.89 -7.65 5.68
CA GLN A 95 -22.57 -8.71 6.43
C GLN A 95 -21.82 -10.03 6.39
N ARG A 96 -21.15 -10.36 5.28
CA ARG A 96 -20.34 -11.57 5.16
C ARG A 96 -19.06 -11.50 6.01
N ALA A 97 -18.40 -10.34 6.05
CA ALA A 97 -17.28 -10.11 6.96
C ALA A 97 -17.72 -10.27 8.42
N GLU A 98 -18.88 -9.71 8.76
CA GLU A 98 -19.45 -9.78 10.09
C GLU A 98 -19.86 -11.22 10.49
N ALA A 99 -20.43 -11.99 9.57
CA ALA A 99 -20.77 -13.40 9.80
C ALA A 99 -19.53 -14.22 10.22
N ILE A 100 -18.39 -13.99 9.57
CA ILE A 100 -17.13 -14.62 9.95
C ILE A 100 -16.58 -14.06 11.26
N ARG A 101 -16.70 -12.75 11.48
CA ARG A 101 -16.31 -12.12 12.75
C ARG A 101 -17.04 -12.75 13.94
N LEU A 102 -18.36 -12.95 13.83
CA LEU A 102 -19.20 -13.57 14.86
C LEU A 102 -18.89 -15.06 15.06
N LEU A 103 -18.63 -15.79 13.98
CA LEU A 103 -18.23 -17.19 14.04
C LEU A 103 -16.95 -17.36 14.87
N VAL A 104 -16.00 -16.44 14.71
CA VAL A 104 -14.72 -16.54 15.39
C VAL A 104 -14.69 -15.85 16.75
N SER A 105 -15.54 -14.85 17.01
CA SER A 105 -15.59 -14.16 18.31
C SER A 105 -15.88 -15.09 19.48
N GLY A 106 -16.63 -16.18 19.27
CA GLY A 106 -16.85 -17.20 20.31
C GLY A 106 -15.60 -17.98 20.73
N TYR A 107 -14.51 -17.90 19.95
CA TYR A 107 -13.23 -18.52 20.26
C TYR A 107 -12.20 -17.53 20.83
N PHE A 108 -12.51 -16.24 20.88
CA PHE A 108 -11.59 -15.18 21.30
C PHE A 108 -12.03 -14.55 22.61
N PRO A 109 -11.14 -14.41 23.61
CA PRO A 109 -11.40 -13.53 24.75
C PRO A 109 -11.67 -12.12 24.23
N TYR A 110 -12.77 -11.51 24.68
CA TYR A 110 -13.38 -10.27 24.17
C TYR A 110 -12.48 -9.01 24.23
N GLU A 111 -11.25 -9.10 24.72
CA GLU A 111 -10.41 -7.93 25.05
C GLU A 111 -9.41 -7.51 23.95
N SER A 112 -9.39 -8.16 22.79
CA SER A 112 -8.24 -8.03 21.89
C SER A 112 -8.57 -7.32 20.57
N GLY A 113 -8.07 -6.09 20.39
CA GLY A 113 -8.14 -5.29 19.15
C GLY A 113 -7.35 -5.86 17.95
N TRP A 114 -7.24 -7.19 17.84
CA TRP A 114 -6.46 -7.90 16.82
C TRP A 114 -7.26 -8.22 15.55
N LEU A 115 -8.59 -8.11 15.59
CA LEU A 115 -9.48 -8.52 14.49
C LEU A 115 -9.98 -7.33 13.68
N SER A 116 -9.50 -7.21 12.43
CA SER A 116 -9.95 -6.19 11.48
C SER A 116 -10.84 -6.78 10.39
N THR A 117 -11.98 -6.17 10.09
CA THR A 117 -12.83 -6.52 8.94
C THR A 117 -12.58 -5.56 7.79
N VAL A 118 -12.47 -6.08 6.56
CA VAL A 118 -12.26 -5.31 5.33
C VAL A 118 -13.32 -5.73 4.31
N PRO A 119 -14.49 -5.06 4.30
CA PRO A 119 -15.51 -5.26 3.28
C PRO A 119 -15.04 -4.64 1.95
N LYS A 120 -14.96 -5.44 0.89
CA LYS A 120 -14.49 -4.96 -0.43
C LYS A 120 -15.60 -4.36 -1.29
N GLY A 121 -16.88 -4.55 -0.94
CA GLY A 121 -17.97 -4.41 -1.88
C GLY A 121 -17.80 -5.43 -3.02
N ILE A 122 -17.56 -4.96 -4.23
CA ILE A 122 -17.23 -5.84 -5.37
C ILE A 122 -15.73 -6.19 -5.31
N ASP A 123 -15.40 -7.48 -5.28
CA ASP A 123 -13.99 -7.94 -5.25
C ASP A 123 -13.35 -7.87 -6.65
N TRP A 124 -13.09 -6.65 -7.12
CA TRP A 124 -12.46 -6.39 -8.42
C TRP A 124 -11.07 -7.00 -8.55
N GLU A 125 -10.29 -7.00 -7.47
CA GLU A 125 -8.96 -7.63 -7.41
C GLU A 125 -9.06 -9.15 -7.54
N GLY A 126 -10.05 -9.77 -6.89
CA GLY A 126 -10.36 -11.18 -7.06
C GLY A 126 -10.74 -11.50 -8.50
N LEU A 127 -11.58 -10.68 -9.12
CA LEU A 127 -12.01 -10.88 -10.51
C LEU A 127 -10.84 -10.77 -11.49
N GLU A 128 -9.95 -9.79 -11.27
CA GLU A 128 -8.73 -9.65 -12.08
C GLU A 128 -7.83 -10.88 -11.96
N ARG A 129 -7.61 -11.39 -10.73
CA ARG A 129 -6.80 -12.60 -10.52
C ARG A 129 -7.38 -13.83 -11.22
N LEU A 130 -8.71 -14.01 -11.16
CA LEU A 130 -9.39 -15.12 -11.85
C LEU A 130 -9.28 -14.99 -13.38
N ALA A 131 -9.54 -13.80 -13.92
CA ALA A 131 -9.39 -13.49 -15.34
C ALA A 131 -7.94 -13.67 -15.84
N ALA A 132 -6.96 -13.28 -15.03
CA ALA A 132 -5.55 -13.43 -15.35
C ALA A 132 -5.12 -14.90 -15.30
N GLY A 133 -5.72 -15.73 -14.43
CA GLY A 133 -5.38 -17.13 -14.26
C GLY A 133 -6.03 -18.09 -15.27
N ASP A 134 -7.12 -17.68 -15.94
CA ASP A 134 -7.84 -18.54 -16.89
C ASP A 134 -7.47 -18.21 -18.34
N GLU A 135 -6.69 -19.08 -19.00
CA GLU A 135 -6.28 -18.90 -20.39
C GLU A 135 -7.43 -19.00 -21.40
N TYR A 136 -8.53 -19.69 -21.04
CA TYR A 136 -9.70 -19.90 -21.91
C TYR A 136 -10.70 -18.75 -21.85
N MET A 137 -10.41 -17.72 -21.08
CA MET A 137 -11.30 -16.58 -20.92
C MET A 137 -11.52 -15.86 -22.27
N PRO A 138 -12.78 -15.71 -22.71
CA PRO A 138 -13.10 -14.94 -23.90
C PRO A 138 -12.76 -13.46 -23.69
N TYR A 139 -12.16 -12.82 -24.70
CA TYR A 139 -11.74 -11.41 -24.63
C TYR A 139 -10.87 -11.12 -23.41
N ARG A 140 -10.03 -12.08 -23.00
CA ARG A 140 -9.22 -11.99 -21.77
C ARG A 140 -8.42 -10.70 -21.69
N HIS A 141 -7.79 -10.30 -22.80
CA HIS A 141 -6.96 -9.10 -22.83
C HIS A 141 -7.80 -7.85 -22.58
N GLU A 142 -8.97 -7.75 -23.20
CA GLU A 142 -9.91 -6.65 -23.07
C GLU A 142 -10.57 -6.64 -21.69
N VAL A 143 -10.91 -7.79 -21.13
CA VAL A 143 -11.44 -7.87 -19.76
C VAL A 143 -10.39 -7.42 -18.75
N LEU A 144 -9.14 -7.88 -18.87
CA LEU A 144 -8.05 -7.41 -18.01
C LEU A 144 -7.81 -5.90 -18.19
N ASP A 145 -7.91 -5.39 -19.42
CA ASP A 145 -7.82 -3.96 -19.69
C ASP A 145 -9.03 -3.17 -19.14
N ILE A 146 -10.21 -3.76 -19.03
CA ILE A 146 -11.32 -3.08 -18.36
C ILE A 146 -11.10 -3.09 -16.84
N LEU A 147 -10.72 -4.22 -16.27
CA LEU A 147 -10.56 -4.40 -14.82
C LEU A 147 -9.47 -3.50 -14.22
N ARG A 148 -8.30 -3.41 -14.88
CA ARG A 148 -7.11 -2.70 -14.34
C ARG A 148 -7.21 -1.18 -14.33
N HIS A 149 -8.22 -0.65 -15.00
CA HIS A 149 -7.93 0.48 -15.88
C HIS A 149 -9.20 1.33 -16.08
N THR A 150 -10.37 0.71 -16.22
CA THR A 150 -11.64 1.43 -16.22
C THR A 150 -12.04 1.71 -14.77
N PRO A 151 -12.38 2.97 -14.41
CA PRO A 151 -12.87 3.28 -13.06
C PRO A 151 -14.21 2.57 -12.81
N GLU A 152 -14.55 2.34 -11.54
CA GLU A 152 -15.83 1.70 -11.22
C GLU A 152 -17.01 2.50 -11.78
N TRP A 153 -16.92 3.82 -11.68
CA TRP A 153 -17.92 4.78 -12.15
C TRP A 153 -17.30 5.83 -13.07
N ILE A 154 -18.01 6.14 -14.15
CA ILE A 154 -17.74 7.28 -15.02
C ILE A 154 -19.00 8.15 -14.97
N THR A 155 -18.85 9.35 -14.40
CA THR A 155 -19.93 10.32 -14.29
C THR A 155 -19.76 11.46 -15.29
N GLN A 156 -20.86 11.89 -15.89
CA GLN A 156 -20.94 13.12 -16.69
C GLN A 156 -22.13 13.94 -16.21
N GLY A 157 -21.89 15.19 -15.83
CA GLY A 157 -22.96 16.06 -15.30
C GLY A 157 -23.61 15.55 -14.01
N GLY A 158 -22.89 14.78 -13.18
CA GLY A 158 -23.42 14.19 -11.94
C GLY A 158 -24.20 12.88 -12.13
N VAL A 159 -24.40 12.43 -13.37
CA VAL A 159 -25.07 11.16 -13.70
C VAL A 159 -24.04 10.10 -14.05
N VAL A 160 -24.20 8.89 -13.51
CA VAL A 160 -23.38 7.73 -13.90
C VAL A 160 -23.75 7.31 -15.33
N THR A 161 -22.89 7.61 -16.29
CA THR A 161 -23.14 7.30 -17.71
C THR A 161 -22.50 5.97 -18.11
N ASP A 162 -21.34 5.64 -17.54
CA ASP A 162 -20.58 4.45 -17.87
C ASP A 162 -19.80 3.95 -16.63
N GLY A 163 -19.11 2.82 -16.74
CA GLY A 163 -18.32 2.28 -15.65
C GLY A 163 -17.78 0.89 -15.95
N ARG A 164 -16.89 0.42 -15.09
CA ARG A 164 -16.25 -0.89 -15.22
C ARG A 164 -17.25 -2.02 -15.45
N LYS A 165 -18.30 -2.07 -14.61
CA LYS A 165 -19.36 -3.07 -14.71
C LYS A 165 -20.06 -3.03 -16.08
N ARG A 166 -20.42 -1.83 -16.57
CA ARG A 166 -21.13 -1.65 -17.84
C ARG A 166 -20.28 -2.12 -19.02
N ARG A 167 -19.00 -1.75 -19.06
CA ARG A 167 -18.08 -2.18 -20.12
C ARG A 167 -17.85 -3.68 -20.15
N LEU A 168 -17.70 -4.30 -18.98
CA LEU A 168 -17.63 -5.77 -18.86
C LEU A 168 -18.92 -6.44 -19.35
N ALA A 169 -20.08 -5.87 -19.02
CA ALA A 169 -21.38 -6.38 -19.43
C ALA A 169 -21.61 -6.29 -20.95
N MET A 170 -21.04 -5.28 -21.62
CA MET A 170 -21.21 -5.06 -23.06
C MET A 170 -20.17 -5.77 -23.93
N LEU A 171 -19.02 -6.13 -23.37
CA LEU A 171 -17.91 -6.71 -24.12
C LEU A 171 -18.31 -8.02 -24.82
N GLY A 172 -18.05 -8.08 -26.13
CA GLY A 172 -18.39 -9.24 -26.96
C GLY A 172 -19.88 -9.57 -26.96
N GLY A 173 -20.77 -8.56 -26.91
CA GLY A 173 -22.22 -8.77 -26.81
C GLY A 173 -22.64 -9.45 -25.50
N GLY A 174 -21.90 -9.19 -24.42
CA GLY A 174 -22.11 -9.79 -23.10
C GLY A 174 -21.66 -11.25 -22.99
N TYR A 175 -20.90 -11.77 -23.96
CA TYR A 175 -20.33 -13.11 -23.87
C TYR A 175 -19.28 -13.20 -22.74
N ALA A 176 -18.43 -12.19 -22.62
CA ALA A 176 -17.45 -12.10 -21.53
C ALA A 176 -18.13 -12.08 -20.16
N TRP A 177 -19.23 -11.33 -20.01
CA TRP A 177 -20.00 -11.28 -18.77
C TRP A 177 -20.58 -12.65 -18.40
N ARG A 178 -21.26 -13.32 -19.33
CA ARG A 178 -21.84 -14.65 -19.12
C ARG A 178 -20.78 -15.69 -18.73
N TYR A 179 -19.59 -15.60 -19.32
CA TYR A 179 -18.46 -16.46 -18.94
C TYR A 179 -18.03 -16.21 -17.50
N MET A 180 -17.81 -14.95 -17.11
CA MET A 180 -17.44 -14.59 -15.74
C MET A 180 -18.53 -14.94 -14.73
N GLU A 181 -19.81 -14.78 -15.10
CA GLU A 181 -20.95 -15.13 -14.27
C GLU A 181 -21.01 -16.63 -13.97
N GLY A 182 -20.78 -17.48 -14.96
CA GLY A 182 -20.76 -18.93 -14.77
C GLY A 182 -19.54 -19.44 -14.01
N ARG A 183 -18.37 -18.80 -14.14
CA ARG A 183 -17.10 -19.38 -13.69
C ARG A 183 -16.39 -18.60 -12.57
N PHE A 184 -16.46 -17.27 -12.58
CA PHE A 184 -15.67 -16.42 -11.67
C PHE A 184 -16.51 -15.83 -10.55
N PHE A 185 -17.73 -15.38 -10.82
CA PHE A 185 -18.59 -14.75 -9.81
C PHE A 185 -18.87 -15.66 -8.61
N PRO A 186 -19.07 -16.99 -8.76
CA PRO A 186 -19.17 -17.89 -7.62
C PRO A 186 -17.95 -17.89 -6.68
N GLU A 187 -16.75 -17.61 -7.21
CA GLU A 187 -15.52 -17.51 -6.41
C GLU A 187 -15.42 -16.18 -5.66
N LEU A 188 -16.00 -15.11 -6.20
CA LEU A 188 -15.95 -13.78 -5.57
C LEU A 188 -16.92 -13.63 -4.41
N ARG A 189 -17.96 -14.46 -4.36
CA ARG A 189 -18.93 -14.53 -3.25
C ARG A 189 -18.31 -15.26 -2.06
N ALA A 190 -17.23 -14.74 -1.52
CA ALA A 190 -16.44 -15.40 -0.50
C ALA A 190 -15.97 -14.44 0.59
N SER A 191 -15.68 -14.99 1.77
CA SER A 191 -14.95 -14.31 2.84
C SER A 191 -13.72 -15.12 3.21
N THR A 192 -12.60 -14.43 3.43
CA THR A 192 -11.33 -15.03 3.81
C THR A 192 -10.85 -14.44 5.13
N LEU A 193 -10.66 -15.28 6.13
CA LEU A 193 -10.01 -14.92 7.38
C LEU A 193 -8.52 -15.25 7.28
N HIS A 194 -7.66 -14.28 7.53
CA HIS A 194 -6.22 -14.40 7.61
C HIS A 194 -5.76 -14.28 9.06
N VAL A 195 -4.79 -15.11 9.44
CA VAL A 195 -4.13 -15.12 10.75
C VAL A 195 -2.64 -14.89 10.53
N TRP A 196 -2.06 -13.98 11.28
CA TRP A 196 -0.60 -13.81 11.35
C TRP A 196 -0.09 -14.17 12.74
N TYR A 197 1.02 -14.90 12.81
CA TYR A 197 1.66 -15.26 14.07
C TYR A 197 3.19 -15.31 13.92
N GLU A 198 3.91 -15.13 15.03
CA GLU A 198 5.34 -15.39 15.17
C GLU A 198 5.54 -16.77 15.79
N SER A 199 6.57 -17.50 15.36
CA SER A 199 6.98 -18.78 15.96
C SER A 199 8.49 -18.90 16.05
N ASP A 200 8.95 -19.51 17.15
CA ASP A 200 10.36 -19.84 17.38
C ASP A 200 10.79 -21.17 16.72
N ARG A 201 9.84 -21.90 16.10
CA ARG A 201 10.11 -23.18 15.41
C ARG A 201 10.18 -22.99 13.89
N GLN A 202 11.02 -23.80 13.24
CA GLN A 202 11.14 -23.82 11.78
C GLN A 202 9.76 -23.98 11.14
N PRO A 203 9.35 -23.10 10.20
CA PRO A 203 8.06 -23.23 9.58
C PRO A 203 8.00 -24.59 8.90
N ALA A 204 7.05 -25.44 9.33
CA ALA A 204 6.52 -26.44 8.42
C ALA A 204 6.10 -25.66 7.17
N ALA A 205 6.71 -25.97 6.02
CA ALA A 205 6.52 -25.28 4.75
C ALA A 205 5.08 -24.75 4.68
N ALA A 206 4.92 -23.44 4.50
CA ALA A 206 3.63 -22.76 4.46
C ALA A 206 2.66 -23.65 3.70
N ARG A 207 1.83 -24.40 4.44
CA ARG A 207 0.81 -25.18 3.79
C ARG A 207 -0.24 -24.13 3.50
N ASP A 208 -0.14 -23.53 2.32
CA ASP A 208 -1.29 -23.06 1.56
C ASP A 208 -2.25 -24.25 1.43
N THR A 209 -2.91 -24.59 2.53
CA THR A 209 -3.78 -25.75 2.59
C THR A 209 -5.10 -25.24 2.04
N LEU A 210 -5.39 -25.68 0.82
CA LEU A 210 -6.59 -25.44 0.02
C LEU A 210 -6.53 -24.25 -0.96
N TYR A 211 -5.46 -24.18 -1.76
CA TYR A 211 -5.71 -24.13 -3.20
C TYR A 211 -6.27 -25.48 -3.61
N ILE A 212 -7.60 -25.60 -3.66
CA ILE A 212 -8.18 -26.57 -4.59
C ILE A 212 -7.84 -26.00 -5.96
N SER A 213 -6.84 -26.60 -6.59
CA SER A 213 -6.74 -26.64 -8.05
C SER A 213 -8.15 -26.82 -8.58
N LEU A 214 -8.61 -25.86 -9.40
CA LEU A 214 -9.85 -26.01 -10.16
C LEU A 214 -9.81 -27.44 -10.74
N PRO A 215 -10.69 -28.36 -10.31
CA PRO A 215 -10.77 -29.61 -11.03
C PRO A 215 -11.06 -29.21 -12.47
N ALA A 216 -10.29 -29.76 -13.40
CA ALA A 216 -10.67 -29.82 -14.80
C ALA A 216 -11.92 -30.73 -14.87
N ARG A 217 -13.04 -30.22 -14.35
CA ARG A 217 -14.37 -30.74 -14.59
C ARG A 217 -15.09 -29.66 -15.35
N GLU A 218 -15.73 -30.08 -16.43
CA GLU A 218 -16.71 -29.27 -17.13
C GLU A 218 -17.64 -28.61 -16.10
N PRO A 219 -18.00 -27.34 -16.30
CA PRO A 219 -18.89 -26.65 -15.38
C PRO A 219 -20.23 -27.40 -15.34
N GLU A 220 -20.46 -28.18 -14.28
CA GLU A 220 -21.82 -28.54 -13.90
C GLU A 220 -22.55 -27.21 -13.69
N ARG A 221 -23.44 -26.90 -14.63
CA ARG A 221 -24.33 -25.74 -14.54
C ARG A 221 -25.32 -25.97 -13.40
N GLN A 222 -24.90 -25.82 -12.15
CA GLN A 222 -25.85 -25.57 -11.08
C GLN A 222 -26.37 -24.15 -11.26
N ARG A 223 -27.51 -24.06 -11.95
CA ARG A 223 -28.33 -22.87 -11.99
C ARG A 223 -28.98 -22.72 -10.61
N ASP A 224 -28.38 -21.89 -9.75
CA ASP A 224 -29.09 -21.31 -8.60
C ASP A 224 -30.24 -20.46 -9.17
N THR A 225 -31.40 -21.09 -9.33
CA THR A 225 -32.61 -20.43 -9.83
C THR A 225 -33.51 -20.21 -8.63
N VAL A 226 -33.55 -19.00 -8.10
CA VAL A 226 -34.59 -18.61 -7.14
C VAL A 226 -35.87 -18.43 -7.93
N TYR A 227 -36.81 -19.37 -7.76
CA TYR A 227 -38.16 -19.24 -8.30
C TYR A 227 -38.91 -18.22 -7.45
N VAL A 228 -39.10 -17.01 -7.98
CA VAL A 228 -40.10 -16.07 -7.44
C VAL A 228 -41.40 -16.38 -8.18
N PRO A 229 -42.42 -16.97 -7.54
CA PRO A 229 -43.73 -17.09 -8.17
C PRO A 229 -44.31 -15.68 -8.32
N VAL A 230 -44.30 -15.16 -9.55
CA VAL A 230 -45.12 -13.99 -9.90
C VAL A 230 -46.57 -14.50 -9.97
N PRO A 231 -47.52 -13.90 -9.22
CA PRO A 231 -48.92 -14.25 -9.35
C PRO A 231 -49.37 -14.01 -10.79
N ALA A 232 -49.94 -15.03 -11.42
CA ALA A 232 -50.60 -14.90 -12.71
C ALA A 232 -51.85 -14.04 -12.52
N GLY A 233 -51.83 -12.81 -13.03
CA GLY A 233 -53.00 -11.94 -13.05
C GLY A 233 -52.62 -10.47 -13.10
N GLU A 234 -52.50 -9.95 -14.32
CA GLU A 234 -53.01 -8.66 -14.82
C GLU A 234 -52.06 -8.00 -15.81
N ASN A 235 -52.63 -7.68 -16.96
CA ASN A 235 -51.99 -7.01 -18.08
C ASN A 235 -51.39 -5.67 -17.64
N THR A 236 -50.06 -5.57 -17.66
CA THR A 236 -49.41 -4.26 -17.83
C THR A 236 -48.44 -4.36 -19.00
N ALA A 237 -48.80 -3.68 -20.08
CA ALA A 237 -47.96 -3.53 -21.25
C ALA A 237 -46.63 -2.88 -20.84
N VAL A 238 -45.57 -3.69 -20.81
CA VAL A 238 -44.20 -3.18 -20.67
C VAL A 238 -43.81 -2.62 -22.03
N ASN A 239 -43.74 -1.29 -22.08
CA ASN A 239 -43.36 -0.52 -23.25
C ASN A 239 -41.91 -0.87 -23.64
N ASN A 240 -41.73 -1.60 -24.75
CA ASN A 240 -40.43 -2.09 -25.23
C ASN A 240 -39.61 -1.02 -25.99
N SER A 241 -39.87 0.27 -25.75
CA SER A 241 -39.21 1.39 -26.41
C SER A 241 -37.89 1.80 -25.75
N PHE A 242 -36.96 0.85 -25.54
CA PHE A 242 -35.63 1.14 -24.99
C PHE A 242 -34.45 0.67 -25.85
N TYR A 243 -34.72 0.10 -27.02
CA TYR A 243 -33.70 -0.13 -28.05
C TYR A 243 -33.73 1.01 -29.06
N GLY A 244 -33.11 2.13 -28.69
CA GLY A 244 -32.77 3.16 -29.66
C GLY A 244 -31.83 2.56 -30.72
N THR A 245 -32.18 2.77 -31.98
CA THR A 245 -31.35 2.45 -33.15
C THR A 245 -29.93 2.93 -32.91
N ALA A 246 -28.95 2.04 -33.05
CA ALA A 246 -27.54 2.35 -32.85
C ALA A 246 -27.14 3.53 -33.75
N PRO A 247 -26.55 4.62 -33.21
CA PRO A 247 -26.01 5.66 -34.06
C PRO A 247 -24.87 5.05 -34.89
N ALA A 248 -24.85 5.37 -36.18
CA ALA A 248 -23.77 5.00 -37.08
C ALA A 248 -22.44 5.36 -36.44
N ALA A 249 -21.46 4.44 -36.55
CA ALA A 249 -20.13 4.57 -35.96
C ALA A 249 -19.52 5.93 -36.32
N GLN A 250 -19.59 6.87 -35.37
CA GLN A 250 -18.71 8.02 -35.38
C GLN A 250 -17.38 7.52 -34.88
N ASP A 251 -16.34 7.68 -35.71
CA ASP A 251 -14.95 7.46 -35.34
C ASP A 251 -14.67 8.16 -34.01
N SER A 252 -14.72 7.36 -32.94
CA SER A 252 -14.45 7.84 -31.61
C SER A 252 -12.96 8.15 -31.57
N PRO A 253 -12.55 9.37 -31.20
CA PRO A 253 -11.13 9.67 -31.06
C PRO A 253 -10.54 8.68 -30.06
N LEU A 254 -9.44 8.04 -30.44
CA LEU A 254 -8.70 7.08 -29.63
C LEU A 254 -8.66 7.52 -28.16
N PRO A 255 -8.92 6.62 -27.18
CA PRO A 255 -8.94 6.98 -25.78
C PRO A 255 -7.62 7.67 -25.42
N ALA A 256 -7.73 8.88 -24.86
CA ALA A 256 -6.58 9.67 -24.48
C ALA A 256 -5.67 8.81 -23.58
N PRO A 257 -4.35 8.74 -23.87
CA PRO A 257 -3.43 7.88 -23.15
C PRO A 257 -3.52 8.16 -21.65
N ARG A 258 -3.71 7.09 -20.85
CA ARG A 258 -3.73 7.17 -19.37
C ARG A 258 -2.48 7.91 -18.91
N LYS A 259 -2.66 8.94 -18.09
CA LYS A 259 -1.52 9.66 -17.51
C LYS A 259 -0.71 8.68 -16.67
N PRO A 260 0.56 8.45 -16.98
CA PRO A 260 1.36 7.49 -16.24
C PRO A 260 1.58 7.97 -14.80
N PHE A 261 1.36 7.07 -13.83
CA PHE A 261 1.61 7.32 -12.41
C PHE A 261 3.09 7.08 -12.09
N TYR A 262 3.74 8.09 -11.50
CA TYR A 262 5.13 8.00 -11.05
C TYR A 262 5.25 8.48 -9.61
N MET A 263 5.91 7.67 -8.80
CA MET A 263 6.19 7.93 -7.39
C MET A 263 7.65 7.56 -7.10
N ALA A 264 8.24 8.14 -6.08
CA ALA A 264 9.54 7.70 -5.59
C ALA A 264 9.59 7.66 -4.07
N VAL A 265 10.33 6.69 -3.54
CA VAL A 265 10.67 6.59 -2.13
C VAL A 265 12.12 7.03 -1.97
N LYS A 266 12.42 7.86 -0.97
CA LYS A 266 13.72 8.47 -0.76
C LYS A 266 14.23 8.27 0.65
N THR A 267 15.56 8.20 0.78
CA THR A 267 16.25 8.31 2.06
C THR A 267 17.54 9.11 1.87
N ASN A 268 17.79 10.08 2.76
CA ASN A 268 18.92 11.00 2.72
C ASN A 268 20.12 10.38 3.43
N LEU A 269 21.11 10.00 2.65
CA LEU A 269 22.33 9.35 3.12
C LEU A 269 23.19 10.26 4.01
N LEU A 270 23.06 11.59 3.89
CA LEU A 270 23.76 12.53 4.78
C LEU A 270 23.24 12.45 6.21
N TYR A 271 21.92 12.26 6.37
CA TYR A 271 21.29 12.11 7.68
C TYR A 271 21.57 10.74 8.26
N ASP A 272 21.54 9.69 7.44
CA ASP A 272 21.93 8.34 7.87
C ASP A 272 23.38 8.30 8.38
N ALA A 273 24.30 9.07 7.76
CA ALA A 273 25.69 9.17 8.19
C ALA A 273 25.86 9.77 9.59
N VAL A 274 24.93 10.62 10.04
CA VAL A 274 24.90 11.18 11.41
C VAL A 274 23.86 10.50 12.31
N VAL A 275 23.42 9.29 11.93
CA VAL A 275 22.49 8.45 12.68
C VAL A 275 21.13 9.13 12.89
N VAL A 276 20.63 9.77 11.84
CA VAL A 276 19.29 10.36 11.76
C VAL A 276 18.49 9.61 10.68
N PRO A 277 17.80 8.51 11.04
CA PRO A 277 16.93 7.81 10.11
C PRO A 277 15.87 8.74 9.51
N ASN A 278 15.66 8.62 8.21
CA ASN A 278 14.73 9.46 7.48
C ASN A 278 14.09 8.73 6.29
N LEU A 279 12.85 9.12 5.98
CA LEU A 279 12.06 8.57 4.89
C LEU A 279 11.32 9.69 4.16
N GLY A 280 11.42 9.69 2.84
CA GLY A 280 10.76 10.64 1.95
C GLY A 280 9.88 9.95 0.91
N LEU A 281 8.77 10.58 0.56
CA LEU A 281 7.88 10.18 -0.52
C LEU A 281 7.74 11.33 -1.51
N GLU A 282 7.89 11.04 -2.81
CA GLU A 282 7.71 12.01 -3.89
C GLU A 282 6.68 11.51 -4.91
N PHE A 283 5.70 12.35 -5.26
CA PHE A 283 4.66 12.09 -6.25
C PHE A 283 4.81 13.01 -7.44
N TYR A 284 4.84 12.46 -8.65
CA TYR A 284 4.90 13.24 -9.88
C TYR A 284 3.49 13.62 -10.35
N LEU A 285 3.23 14.92 -10.45
CA LEU A 285 1.91 15.50 -10.77
C LEU A 285 1.71 15.72 -12.28
N GLY A 286 2.74 15.46 -13.10
CA GLY A 286 2.73 15.72 -14.54
C GLY A 286 3.26 17.12 -14.89
N ARG A 287 3.45 17.36 -16.19
CA ARG A 287 3.98 18.63 -16.74
C ARG A 287 5.32 19.07 -16.09
N GLY A 288 6.10 18.11 -15.61
CA GLY A 288 7.38 18.35 -14.94
C GLY A 288 7.26 18.90 -13.52
N TRP A 289 6.14 18.69 -12.83
CA TRP A 289 5.96 19.01 -11.41
C TRP A 289 5.93 17.76 -10.55
N SER A 290 6.46 17.85 -9.34
CA SER A 290 6.32 16.85 -8.29
C SER A 290 6.17 17.49 -6.91
N ILE A 291 5.62 16.73 -5.98
CA ILE A 291 5.53 17.09 -4.57
C ILE A 291 6.24 16.02 -3.74
N ALA A 292 7.11 16.44 -2.83
CA ALA A 292 7.87 15.57 -1.95
C ALA A 292 7.60 15.92 -0.49
N GLY A 293 7.48 14.91 0.34
CA GLY A 293 7.42 15.04 1.80
C GLY A 293 8.46 14.14 2.43
N ASN A 294 9.34 14.72 3.25
CA ASN A 294 10.34 13.99 4.00
C ASN A 294 10.03 14.05 5.49
N TRP A 295 10.34 12.97 6.20
CA TRP A 295 10.25 12.89 7.65
C TRP A 295 11.52 12.26 8.22
N MET A 296 12.04 12.83 9.29
CA MET A 296 13.21 12.34 10.00
C MET A 296 12.90 12.18 11.49
N TYR A 297 13.43 11.11 12.07
CA TYR A 297 13.22 10.76 13.46
C TYR A 297 14.47 10.08 14.02
N THR A 298 15.06 10.66 15.07
CA THR A 298 16.10 9.98 15.85
C THR A 298 15.96 10.28 17.33
N TRP A 299 16.40 9.34 18.15
CA TRP A 299 16.57 9.52 19.60
C TRP A 299 17.72 8.63 20.07
N LEU A 300 18.86 9.22 20.42
CA LEU A 300 19.98 8.48 21.01
C LEU A 300 20.59 9.21 22.20
N LYS A 301 20.76 8.50 23.32
CA LYS A 301 21.51 8.94 24.52
C LYS A 301 22.55 7.86 24.87
N ASN A 302 23.79 8.18 25.25
CA ASN A 302 24.66 7.15 25.87
C ASN A 302 25.72 7.71 26.82
N ASP A 303 25.84 7.11 28.02
CA ASP A 303 26.28 7.82 29.22
C ASP A 303 27.42 7.16 30.01
N ASN A 304 28.33 7.99 30.54
CA ASN A 304 28.63 7.95 31.99
C ASN A 304 28.77 9.36 32.62
N ARG A 305 28.37 10.43 31.90
CA ARG A 305 27.86 11.64 32.57
C ARG A 305 26.93 12.58 31.77
N TYR A 306 26.85 12.64 30.42
CA TYR A 306 25.64 12.83 29.55
C TYR A 306 26.01 12.87 28.05
N ARG A 307 25.17 12.31 27.16
CA ARG A 307 25.15 12.57 25.70
C ARG A 307 23.74 12.33 25.18
N TYR A 308 23.02 13.29 24.62
CA TYR A 308 21.77 13.01 23.91
C TYR A 308 21.72 13.63 22.51
N HIS A 309 20.87 13.05 21.65
CA HIS A 309 20.62 13.44 20.27
C HIS A 309 19.16 13.09 19.93
N ARG A 310 18.27 14.09 19.97
CA ARG A 310 16.85 13.96 19.64
C ARG A 310 16.58 14.89 18.48
N VAL A 311 16.16 14.37 17.33
CA VAL A 311 15.79 15.22 16.19
C VAL A 311 14.49 14.68 15.61
N TYR A 312 13.51 15.56 15.50
CA TYR A 312 12.26 15.28 14.80
C TYR A 312 11.94 16.40 13.86
N GLY A 313 11.44 16.03 12.70
CA GLY A 313 11.00 17.04 11.77
C GLY A 313 10.78 16.46 10.41
N GLY A 314 10.43 17.34 9.52
CA GLY A 314 10.23 17.02 8.13
C GLY A 314 10.24 18.26 7.30
N ASP A 315 10.20 18.04 6.00
CA ASP A 315 10.04 19.10 5.04
C ASP A 315 9.04 18.69 3.96
N LEU A 316 8.32 19.67 3.46
CA LEU A 316 7.43 19.54 2.32
C LEU A 316 7.98 20.40 1.21
N GLU A 317 8.14 19.83 0.03
CA GLU A 317 8.75 20.49 -1.11
C GLU A 317 7.93 20.28 -2.39
N VAL A 318 7.69 21.37 -3.12
CA VAL A 318 7.14 21.32 -4.48
C VAL A 318 8.28 21.55 -5.46
N ARG A 319 8.51 20.59 -6.35
CA ARG A 319 9.62 20.58 -7.32
C ARG A 319 9.14 20.76 -8.75
N ARG A 320 9.92 21.50 -9.53
CA ARG A 320 9.82 21.64 -10.98
C ARG A 320 11.06 21.04 -11.64
N TRP A 321 10.85 20.03 -12.49
CA TRP A 321 11.88 19.35 -13.26
C TRP A 321 12.21 20.12 -14.54
N LEU A 322 13.43 20.67 -14.62
CA LEU A 322 13.93 21.45 -15.75
C LEU A 322 14.25 20.57 -16.97
N SER A 323 14.48 19.28 -16.76
CA SER A 323 14.69 18.29 -17.83
C SER A 323 13.37 17.84 -18.47
N TYR A 324 12.53 18.80 -18.85
CA TYR A 324 11.22 18.57 -19.47
C TYR A 324 11.36 17.78 -20.78
N GLY A 325 10.62 16.67 -20.91
CA GLY A 325 10.70 15.76 -22.07
C GLY A 325 11.67 14.58 -21.91
N ARG A 326 12.49 14.55 -20.84
CA ARG A 326 13.24 13.35 -20.43
C ARG A 326 12.44 12.56 -19.39
N LYS A 327 12.98 11.39 -19.00
CA LYS A 327 12.38 10.49 -18.00
C LYS A 327 11.95 11.26 -16.72
N PRO A 328 10.72 11.06 -16.21
CA PRO A 328 10.26 11.69 -14.98
C PRO A 328 11.17 11.39 -13.78
N LEU A 329 11.25 12.35 -12.85
CA LEU A 329 12.06 12.24 -11.64
C LEU A 329 13.56 12.00 -11.89
N THR A 330 14.08 12.50 -13.02
CA THR A 330 15.49 12.37 -13.41
C THR A 330 16.00 13.70 -14.00
N GLY A 331 17.24 14.07 -13.70
CA GLY A 331 17.87 15.29 -14.18
C GLY A 331 17.74 16.48 -13.22
N HIS A 332 17.82 17.69 -13.75
CA HIS A 332 17.82 18.92 -12.96
C HIS A 332 16.42 19.27 -12.46
N HIS A 333 16.32 19.71 -11.20
CA HIS A 333 15.09 20.19 -10.59
C HIS A 333 15.34 21.43 -9.74
N MET A 334 14.29 22.23 -9.57
CA MET A 334 14.24 23.39 -8.68
C MET A 334 12.97 23.28 -7.84
N GLY A 335 13.05 23.54 -6.54
CA GLY A 335 11.90 23.40 -5.64
C GLY A 335 11.75 24.53 -4.65
N ILE A 336 10.54 24.67 -4.12
CA ILE A 336 10.24 25.51 -2.96
C ILE A 336 9.88 24.56 -1.82
N TYR A 337 10.52 24.73 -0.67
CA TYR A 337 10.28 23.87 0.50
C TYR A 337 9.95 24.69 1.75
N GLY A 338 9.18 24.06 2.63
CA GLY A 338 9.03 24.44 4.02
C GLY A 338 9.55 23.32 4.92
N LEU A 339 10.31 23.68 5.95
CA LEU A 339 10.84 22.75 6.94
C LEU A 339 10.25 23.04 8.32
N LEU A 340 10.01 21.98 9.08
CA LEU A 340 9.58 22.03 10.47
C LEU A 340 10.45 21.04 11.25
N LEU A 341 11.17 21.53 12.26
CA LEU A 341 12.04 20.67 13.06
C LEU A 341 12.05 21.06 14.54
N THR A 342 12.15 20.06 15.39
CA THR A 342 12.53 20.15 16.80
C THR A 342 13.80 19.35 17.00
N TYR A 343 14.69 19.86 17.83
CA TYR A 343 16.00 19.24 18.01
C TYR A 343 16.47 19.43 19.43
N ASP A 344 17.24 18.46 19.85
CA ASP A 344 17.93 18.44 21.10
C ASP A 344 19.32 17.86 20.82
N LEU A 345 20.35 18.70 20.93
CA LEU A 345 21.73 18.31 20.71
C LEU A 345 22.56 18.59 21.96
N GLU A 346 23.13 17.54 22.58
CA GLU A 346 24.05 17.65 23.73
C GLU A 346 25.39 16.98 23.45
N TRP A 347 26.46 17.76 23.37
CA TRP A 347 27.82 17.26 23.23
C TRP A 347 28.63 17.55 24.50
N GLY A 348 28.33 16.82 25.57
CA GLY A 348 29.21 16.66 26.73
C GLY A 348 29.57 17.94 27.50
N GLY A 349 28.67 18.93 27.59
CA GLY A 349 28.86 20.10 28.46
C GLY A 349 28.01 21.33 28.14
N LYS A 350 27.62 21.55 26.88
CA LYS A 350 26.59 22.54 26.50
C LYS A 350 25.65 21.85 25.53
N GLY A 351 24.36 22.08 25.69
CA GLY A 351 23.40 21.62 24.69
C GLY A 351 22.40 22.68 24.28
N TYR A 352 21.79 22.38 23.15
CA TYR A 352 20.90 23.25 22.42
C TYR A 352 19.57 22.54 22.24
N LEU A 353 18.54 23.06 22.90
CA LEU A 353 17.19 22.52 22.89
C LEU A 353 16.27 23.47 22.10
N GLY A 354 15.77 23.02 20.96
CA GLY A 354 14.64 23.59 20.25
C GLY A 354 13.36 22.85 20.63
N ASP A 355 12.84 23.11 21.83
CA ASP A 355 11.61 22.49 22.36
C ASP A 355 10.36 22.92 21.57
N ARG A 356 10.39 24.15 21.06
CA ARG A 356 9.36 24.68 20.15
C ARG A 356 9.72 24.36 18.70
N TRP A 357 8.71 24.08 17.89
CA TRP A 357 8.86 23.90 16.45
C TRP A 357 9.62 25.06 15.82
N SER A 358 10.82 24.79 15.30
CA SER A 358 11.53 25.70 14.43
C SER A 358 11.00 25.51 13.02
N TYR A 359 10.71 26.62 12.33
CA TYR A 359 10.15 26.60 11.00
C TYR A 359 11.03 27.40 10.05
N GLY A 360 11.08 26.97 8.81
CA GLY A 360 11.87 27.63 7.80
C GLY A 360 11.33 27.34 6.42
N GLY A 361 11.81 28.09 5.45
CA GLY A 361 11.42 27.90 4.07
C GLY A 361 12.42 28.52 3.13
N GLY A 362 12.48 27.99 1.93
CA GLY A 362 13.45 28.43 0.95
C GLY A 362 13.23 27.83 -0.42
N ILE A 363 14.20 28.11 -1.28
CA ILE A 363 14.30 27.54 -2.61
C ILE A 363 15.44 26.53 -2.65
N SER A 364 15.30 25.53 -3.49
CA SER A 364 16.28 24.48 -3.68
C SER A 364 16.54 24.22 -5.15
N TYR A 365 17.73 23.72 -5.42
CA TYR A 365 18.16 23.29 -6.73
C TYR A 365 18.88 21.95 -6.58
N GLY A 366 18.63 21.03 -7.51
CA GLY A 366 19.22 19.71 -7.44
C GLY A 366 19.31 18.98 -8.77
N TYR A 367 19.95 17.81 -8.70
CA TYR A 367 20.17 16.92 -9.83
C TYR A 367 20.01 15.46 -9.41
N SER A 368 19.15 14.72 -10.13
CA SER A 368 18.93 13.30 -9.92
C SER A 368 19.59 12.44 -11.01
N ALA A 369 20.59 11.66 -10.61
CA ALA A 369 21.41 10.82 -11.47
C ALA A 369 20.96 9.33 -11.42
N PRO A 370 20.75 8.66 -12.56
CA PRO A 370 20.38 7.24 -12.56
C PRO A 370 21.59 6.34 -12.26
N ILE A 371 21.46 5.48 -11.24
CA ILE A 371 22.53 4.55 -10.80
C ILE A 371 22.17 3.07 -11.02
N GLY A 372 20.88 2.74 -11.09
CA GLY A 372 20.41 1.37 -11.31
C GLY A 372 19.06 1.33 -12.01
N ARG A 373 18.51 0.14 -12.29
CA ARG A 373 17.28 0.00 -13.10
C ARG A 373 16.09 0.82 -12.57
N ARG A 374 15.95 0.96 -11.25
CA ARG A 374 14.91 1.79 -10.60
C ARG A 374 15.49 2.68 -9.51
N LEU A 375 16.81 2.88 -9.50
CA LEU A 375 17.50 3.62 -8.46
C LEU A 375 18.17 4.85 -9.06
N ASN A 376 17.94 5.99 -8.42
CA ASN A 376 18.61 7.26 -8.69
C ASN A 376 19.33 7.74 -7.42
N LEU A 377 20.36 8.55 -7.61
CA LEU A 377 21.03 9.32 -6.57
C LEU A 377 20.71 10.79 -6.79
N ASP A 378 20.01 11.42 -5.85
CA ASP A 378 19.50 12.78 -5.94
C ASP A 378 20.30 13.72 -5.04
N PHE A 379 20.87 14.77 -5.64
CA PHE A 379 21.66 15.79 -4.95
C PHE A 379 20.84 17.06 -4.89
N THR A 380 20.54 17.57 -3.70
CA THR A 380 19.73 18.79 -3.52
C THR A 380 20.43 19.75 -2.59
N LEU A 381 20.51 21.02 -2.99
CA LEU A 381 20.99 22.11 -2.14
C LEU A 381 19.93 23.20 -2.08
N GLY A 382 19.66 23.73 -0.89
CA GLY A 382 18.67 24.77 -0.68
C GLY A 382 19.16 25.93 0.18
N ILE A 383 18.75 27.12 -0.21
CA ILE A 383 19.00 28.39 0.49
C ILE A 383 17.65 28.93 0.94
N GLY A 384 17.59 29.40 2.17
CA GLY A 384 16.33 29.81 2.78
C GLY A 384 16.52 30.57 4.07
N TYR A 385 15.39 30.81 4.72
CA TYR A 385 15.31 31.46 6.01
C TYR A 385 14.80 30.47 7.06
N LEU A 386 15.45 30.46 8.22
CA LEU A 386 15.08 29.64 9.36
C LEU A 386 14.81 30.56 10.57
N ASP A 387 13.61 30.43 11.14
CA ASP A 387 13.20 31.09 12.37
C ASP A 387 12.90 30.03 13.45
N GLY A 388 13.37 30.27 14.66
CA GLY A 388 13.07 29.39 15.77
C GLY A 388 13.65 29.91 17.06
N GLU A 389 13.15 29.41 18.18
CA GLU A 389 13.70 29.68 19.50
C GLU A 389 14.50 28.46 19.93
N TYR A 390 15.65 28.68 20.56
CA TYR A 390 16.43 27.61 21.16
C TYR A 390 16.92 28.02 22.56
N TYR A 391 16.97 27.03 23.43
CA TYR A 391 17.47 27.13 24.78
C TYR A 391 18.90 26.60 24.83
N GLU A 392 19.79 27.41 25.39
CA GLU A 392 21.11 26.94 25.80
C GLU A 392 21.00 26.47 27.24
N TYR A 393 21.41 25.24 27.51
CA TYR A 393 21.51 24.72 28.86
C TYR A 393 22.87 24.05 29.08
N VAL A 394 23.26 23.98 30.34
CA VAL A 394 24.48 23.29 30.78
C VAL A 394 24.05 22.20 31.76
N PRO A 395 24.41 20.93 31.52
CA PRO A 395 24.25 19.89 32.52
C PRO A 395 25.15 20.18 33.74
N GLN A 396 24.56 20.36 34.92
CA GLN A 396 25.29 20.55 36.18
C GLN A 396 24.65 19.64 37.24
N GLU A 397 25.46 18.78 37.87
CA GLU A 397 25.05 17.94 39.03
C GLU A 397 23.70 17.23 38.88
N GLY A 398 23.46 16.50 37.78
CA GLY A 398 22.18 15.79 37.62
C GLY A 398 21.09 16.56 36.86
N HIS A 399 21.24 17.89 36.72
CA HIS A 399 20.18 18.79 36.30
C HIS A 399 20.55 19.59 35.04
N TYR A 400 19.58 19.80 34.15
CA TYR A 400 19.73 20.62 32.95
C TYR A 400 19.42 22.08 33.28
N VAL A 401 20.47 22.86 33.56
CA VAL A 401 20.31 24.26 33.97
C VAL A 401 20.19 25.15 32.74
N TRP A 402 18.99 25.68 32.52
CA TRP A 402 18.70 26.71 31.51
C TRP A 402 19.61 27.92 31.75
N LYS A 403 20.39 28.31 30.72
CA LYS A 403 21.26 29.50 30.76
C LYS A 403 20.67 30.68 30.00
N ALA A 404 20.10 30.46 28.81
CA ALA A 404 19.53 31.54 28.01
C ALA A 404 18.50 31.03 26.98
N THR A 405 17.51 31.86 26.68
CA THR A 405 16.65 31.70 25.49
C THR A 405 17.17 32.60 24.40
N LYS A 406 17.46 32.05 23.23
CA LYS A 406 17.90 32.83 22.07
C LYS A 406 16.96 32.60 20.91
N LYS A 407 16.68 33.68 20.17
CA LYS A 407 15.96 33.60 18.90
C LYS A 407 16.98 33.38 17.78
N ARG A 408 16.83 32.29 17.04
CA ARG A 408 17.62 31.98 15.85
C ARG A 408 16.90 32.54 14.63
N ARG A 409 17.57 33.48 13.97
CA ARG A 409 17.22 33.98 12.65
C ARG A 409 18.41 33.72 11.75
N TRP A 410 18.25 32.81 10.80
CA TRP A 410 19.34 32.42 9.90
C TRP A 410 18.87 32.53 8.46
N PHE A 411 19.66 33.22 7.63
CA PHE A 411 19.51 33.24 6.18
C PHE A 411 20.77 32.68 5.56
N GLY A 412 20.64 31.64 4.74
CA GLY A 412 21.80 30.98 4.15
C GLY A 412 21.46 29.56 3.70
N PRO A 413 22.46 28.66 3.60
CA PRO A 413 22.20 27.26 3.30
C PRO A 413 21.38 26.65 4.44
N THR A 414 20.19 26.16 4.10
CA THR A 414 19.23 25.61 5.07
C THR A 414 18.82 24.18 4.73
N LYS A 415 19.20 23.67 3.56
CA LYS A 415 18.91 22.30 3.13
C LYS A 415 20.06 21.73 2.29
N ALA A 416 20.47 20.49 2.59
CA ALA A 416 21.42 19.73 1.80
C ALA A 416 21.05 18.24 1.88
N GLU A 417 20.90 17.59 0.73
CA GLU A 417 20.49 16.20 0.62
C GLU A 417 21.35 15.45 -0.38
N VAL A 418 21.76 14.23 -0.01
CA VAL A 418 22.24 13.20 -0.94
C VAL A 418 21.33 12.01 -0.75
N SER A 419 20.28 11.94 -1.56
CA SER A 419 19.18 10.99 -1.37
C SER A 419 19.29 9.81 -2.30
N LEU A 420 19.20 8.60 -1.75
CA LEU A 420 18.95 7.40 -2.52
C LEU A 420 17.45 7.35 -2.86
N VAL A 421 17.14 7.28 -4.15
CA VAL A 421 15.77 7.41 -4.66
C VAL A 421 15.37 6.13 -5.40
N TRP A 422 14.32 5.48 -4.90
CA TRP A 422 13.71 4.34 -5.57
C TRP A 422 12.46 4.75 -6.35
N LEU A 423 12.53 4.62 -7.67
CA LEU A 423 11.47 4.91 -8.61
C LEU A 423 10.40 3.81 -8.66
N ILE A 424 9.15 4.22 -8.46
CA ILE A 424 7.93 3.40 -8.49
C ILE A 424 7.02 3.93 -9.61
N GLY A 425 6.37 3.03 -10.33
CA GLY A 425 5.50 3.36 -11.47
C GLY A 425 5.79 2.50 -12.69
N HIS A 426 4.75 2.24 -13.48
CA HIS A 426 4.85 1.42 -14.69
C HIS A 426 5.74 2.11 -15.73
N GLY A 427 6.76 1.40 -16.24
CA GLY A 427 7.72 1.95 -17.21
C GLY A 427 8.77 2.92 -16.64
N ASN A 428 8.78 3.20 -15.33
CA ASN A 428 9.74 4.12 -14.71
C ASN A 428 11.12 3.49 -14.47
N THR A 429 11.74 2.92 -15.51
CA THR A 429 13.04 2.24 -15.42
C THR A 429 14.14 3.02 -16.11
N ASN A 430 15.33 3.04 -15.53
CA ASN A 430 16.52 3.60 -16.17
C ASN A 430 17.03 2.64 -17.24
N PRO A 431 17.48 3.14 -18.41
CA PRO A 431 18.12 2.30 -19.41
C PRO A 431 19.37 1.65 -18.83
N LYS A 432 19.62 0.37 -19.15
CA LYS A 432 20.85 -0.32 -18.74
C LYS A 432 22.04 0.42 -19.34
N LYS A 433 22.89 0.98 -18.48
CA LYS A 433 24.18 1.54 -18.89
C LYS A 433 25.16 0.36 -19.03
N GLY A 434 25.29 -0.17 -20.24
CA GLY A 434 26.18 -1.29 -20.57
C GLY A 434 25.50 -2.33 -21.46
N GLY A 435 25.70 -2.19 -22.77
CA GLY A 435 25.14 -3.07 -23.79
C GLY A 435 25.16 -2.40 -25.17
N LYS A 436 26.32 -1.94 -25.62
CA LYS A 436 26.62 -1.94 -27.05
C LYS A 436 27.22 -3.31 -27.37
N ARG A 437 26.78 -3.83 -28.52
CA ARG A 437 27.04 -5.13 -29.16
C ARG A 437 28.35 -5.81 -28.80
#